data_AF-A0A847AY64-F1
#
_entry.id   AF-A0A847AY64-F1
#
_cell.length_a   1.000
_cell.length_b   1.000
_cell.length_c   1.000
_cell.angle_alpha   90.00
_cell.angle_beta   90.00
_cell.angle_gamma   90.00
#
_symmetry.space_group_name_H-M   'P 1'
#
loop_
_entity.id
_entity.type
_entity.pdbx_description
1 polymer ?
#
loop_
_entity_poly.entity_id
_entity_poly.type
_entity_poly.pdbx_seq_one_letter_code
_entity_poly.pdbx_strand_id
1 'polypeptide(L)'
;MKIKLKFGFLTAILLVSVLSFNLLAATPGLQYLKLPVFATSEAMGGAYTALPGDAPAVFYNPAGISLGEREYFSFSAGQNNWIEEVCKRSFVFVLPSHILT
;
A
#
# COMPACT_ATOMS: atom_id res chain seq x y z
N MET A 1 -12.87 25.05 -42.07
CA MET A 1 -11.72 25.51 -41.26
C MET A 1 -11.91 25.32 -39.74
N LYS A 2 -13.07 25.69 -39.16
CA LYS A 2 -13.31 25.61 -37.70
C LYS A 2 -13.24 24.20 -37.07
N ILE A 3 -13.60 23.14 -37.82
CA ILE A 3 -13.56 21.75 -37.33
C ILE A 3 -12.13 21.21 -37.19
N LYS A 4 -11.25 21.50 -38.16
CA LYS A 4 -9.84 21.10 -38.10
C LYS A 4 -9.11 21.81 -36.93
N LEU A 5 -9.53 23.04 -36.60
CA LEU A 5 -8.99 23.81 -35.47
C LEU A 5 -9.43 23.24 -34.12
N LYS A 6 -10.70 22.84 -33.96
CA LYS A 6 -11.18 22.18 -32.73
C LYS A 6 -10.51 20.83 -32.49
N PHE A 7 -10.30 20.06 -33.56
CA PHE A 7 -9.62 18.78 -33.49
C PHE A 7 -8.15 18.94 -33.10
N GLY A 8 -7.45 19.91 -33.71
CA GLY A 8 -6.08 20.26 -33.33
C GLY A 8 -5.95 20.70 -31.87
N PHE A 9 -6.93 21.45 -31.36
CA PHE A 9 -6.97 21.88 -29.97
C PHE A 9 -7.18 20.70 -29.00
N LEU A 10 -8.09 19.78 -29.33
CA LEU A 10 -8.32 18.58 -28.53
C LEU A 10 -7.08 17.67 -28.49
N THR A 11 -6.39 17.49 -29.62
CA THR A 11 -5.14 16.73 -29.67
C THR A 11 -4.02 17.39 -28.88
N ALA A 12 -3.94 18.73 -28.88
CA ALA A 12 -2.95 19.47 -28.10
C ALA A 12 -3.19 19.33 -26.60
N ILE A 13 -4.45 19.38 -26.14
CA ILE A 13 -4.81 19.14 -24.73
C ILE A 13 -4.41 17.73 -24.31
N LEU A 14 -4.70 16.73 -25.15
CA LEU A 14 -4.32 15.34 -24.87
C LEU A 14 -2.80 15.21 -24.74
N LEU A 15 -2.02 15.84 -25.64
CA LEU A 15 -0.57 15.85 -25.60
C LEU A 15 0.01 16.52 -24.34
N VAL A 16 -0.57 17.64 -23.90
CA VAL A 16 -0.13 18.34 -22.68
C VAL A 16 -0.40 17.50 -21.42
N SER A 17 -1.50 16.74 -21.37
CA SER A 17 -1.74 15.83 -20.24
C SER A 17 -0.71 14.69 -20.13
N VAL A 18 -0.18 14.21 -21.25
CA VAL A 18 0.86 13.17 -21.29
C VAL A 18 2.24 13.74 -20.91
N LEU A 19 2.50 15.02 -21.20
CA LEU A 19 3.75 15.69 -20.83
C LEU A 19 3.81 16.12 -19.36
N SER A 20 2.68 16.08 -18.65
CA SER A 20 2.59 16.50 -17.23
C SER A 20 2.99 15.40 -16.23
N PHE A 21 3.71 14.36 -16.68
CA PHE A 21 4.27 13.36 -15.76
C PHE A 21 5.35 14.01 -14.88
N ASN A 22 5.09 14.03 -13.58
CA ASN A 22 5.99 14.59 -12.58
C ASN A 22 7.36 13.88 -12.61
N LEU A 23 8.37 14.56 -13.14
CA LEU A 23 9.76 14.08 -13.17
C LEU A 23 10.45 14.15 -11.80
N LEU A 24 9.81 14.80 -10.82
CA LEU A 24 10.28 14.94 -9.44
C LEU A 24 9.73 13.85 -8.51
N ALA A 25 9.49 12.64 -9.02
CA ALA A 25 9.24 11.49 -8.17
C ALA A 25 10.56 11.17 -7.46
N ALA A 26 10.76 11.72 -6.25
CA ALA A 26 11.83 11.25 -5.37
C ALA A 26 11.71 9.74 -5.30
N THR A 27 12.68 8.99 -5.82
CA THR A 27 12.70 7.54 -5.86
C THR A 27 13.15 7.04 -4.50
N PRO A 28 12.24 6.80 -3.54
CA PRO A 28 12.65 6.25 -2.27
C PRO A 28 13.06 4.82 -2.58
N GLY A 29 14.22 4.34 -2.10
CA GLY A 29 14.66 2.96 -2.38
C GLY A 29 13.68 1.86 -1.90
N LEU A 30 12.62 2.24 -1.18
CA LEU A 30 11.68 1.36 -0.48
C LEU A 30 10.21 1.62 -0.90
N GLN A 31 9.93 1.84 -2.19
CA GLN A 31 8.55 2.09 -2.68
C GLN A 31 7.56 0.97 -2.35
N TYR A 32 8.03 -0.26 -2.20
CA TYR A 32 7.22 -1.44 -1.88
C TYR A 32 6.55 -1.36 -0.49
N LEU A 33 7.00 -0.47 0.41
CA LEU A 33 6.37 -0.21 1.71
C LEU A 33 5.01 0.50 1.56
N LYS A 34 4.79 1.24 0.47
CA LYS A 34 3.51 1.90 0.19
C LYS A 34 2.45 0.92 -0.32
N LEU A 35 2.89 -0.23 -0.84
CA LEU A 35 1.96 -1.26 -1.29
C LEU A 35 1.31 -1.90 -0.07
N PRO A 36 0.01 -2.20 -0.12
CA PRO A 36 -0.64 -3.02 0.88
C PRO A 36 0.10 -4.35 1.10
N VAL A 37 -0.03 -4.92 2.29
CA VAL A 37 0.79 -6.06 2.74
C VAL A 37 -0.04 -7.35 2.85
N PHE A 38 -1.30 -7.23 3.26
CA PHE A 38 -2.22 -8.36 3.43
C PHE A 38 -3.58 -8.06 2.80
N ALA A 39 -4.32 -9.11 2.47
CA ALA A 39 -5.65 -9.02 1.84
C ALA A 39 -6.63 -8.12 2.61
N THR A 40 -6.60 -8.12 3.95
CA THR A 40 -7.43 -7.23 4.78
C THR A 40 -7.11 -5.77 4.54
N SER A 41 -5.82 -5.43 4.52
CA SER A 41 -5.38 -4.08 4.23
C SER A 41 -5.63 -3.65 2.77
N GLU A 42 -5.60 -4.60 1.83
CA GLU A 42 -5.99 -4.36 0.43
C GLU A 42 -7.49 -4.09 0.29
N ALA A 43 -8.34 -4.88 0.95
CA ALA A 43 -9.79 -4.69 0.94
C ALA A 43 -10.21 -3.33 1.51
N MET A 44 -9.40 -2.77 2.42
CA MET A 44 -9.61 -1.43 3.01
C MET A 44 -8.94 -0.31 2.18
N GLY A 45 -8.42 -0.60 0.98
CA GLY A 45 -7.72 0.39 0.16
C GLY A 45 -6.46 0.97 0.80
N GLY A 46 -5.81 0.22 1.69
CA GLY A 46 -4.64 0.66 2.47
C GLY A 46 -4.99 1.43 3.75
N ALA A 47 -6.27 1.68 4.06
CA ALA A 47 -6.70 2.41 5.25
C ALA A 47 -6.71 1.52 6.52
N TYR A 48 -5.54 1.03 6.92
CA TYR A 48 -5.39 0.06 8.03
C TYR A 48 -4.75 0.66 9.30
N THR A 49 -4.32 1.92 9.29
CA THR A 49 -3.58 2.58 10.40
C THR A 49 -4.30 2.60 11.74
N ALA A 50 -5.64 2.67 11.73
CA ALA A 50 -6.45 2.77 12.94
C ALA A 50 -7.01 1.42 13.43
N LEU A 51 -6.68 0.31 12.76
CA LEU A 51 -7.17 -1.01 13.16
C LEU A 51 -6.21 -1.64 14.19
N PRO A 52 -6.63 -1.81 15.47
CA PRO A 52 -5.79 -2.41 16.50
C PRO A 52 -5.84 -3.95 16.48
N GLY A 53 -4.85 -4.59 17.09
CA GLY A 53 -4.99 -5.95 17.63
C GLY A 53 -4.61 -7.16 16.75
N ASP A 54 -4.27 -6.97 15.48
CA ASP A 54 -3.79 -8.05 14.61
C ASP A 54 -2.33 -7.84 14.16
N ALA A 55 -1.57 -8.93 13.93
CA ALA A 55 -0.16 -8.86 13.53
C ALA A 55 0.14 -8.00 12.28
N PRO A 56 -0.73 -7.95 11.24
CA PRO A 56 -0.59 -7.01 10.13
C PRO A 56 -0.49 -5.53 10.51
N ALA A 57 -0.97 -5.13 11.69
CA ALA A 57 -0.93 -3.73 12.13
C ALA A 57 0.51 -3.20 12.24
N VAL A 58 1.52 -4.05 12.42
CA VAL A 58 2.94 -3.67 12.44
C VAL A 58 3.36 -2.87 11.19
N PHE A 59 2.78 -3.17 10.02
CA PHE A 59 3.14 -2.48 8.77
C PHE A 59 2.48 -1.11 8.61
N TYR A 60 1.50 -0.77 9.44
CA TYR A 60 0.71 0.47 9.32
C TYR A 60 0.84 1.35 10.55
N ASN A 61 0.70 0.75 11.74
CA ASN A 61 0.82 1.38 13.03
C ASN A 61 1.23 0.35 14.09
N PRO A 62 2.54 0.24 14.41
CA PRO A 62 3.02 -0.67 15.45
C PRO A 62 2.37 -0.47 16.83
N ALA A 63 1.94 0.76 17.16
CA ALA A 63 1.25 1.03 18.42
C ALA A 63 -0.12 0.31 18.51
N GLY A 64 -0.75 0.02 17.35
CA GLY A 64 -1.99 -0.75 17.29
C GLY A 64 -1.88 -2.16 17.84
N ILE A 65 -0.67 -2.73 17.92
CA ILE A 65 -0.42 -4.03 18.56
C ILE A 65 -0.66 -3.96 20.07
N SER A 66 -0.25 -2.85 20.71
CA SER A 66 -0.44 -2.66 22.16
C SER A 66 -1.88 -2.40 22.58
N LEU A 67 -2.73 -2.01 21.63
CA LEU A 67 -4.14 -1.68 21.85
C LEU A 67 -5.07 -2.89 21.63
N GLY A 68 -4.54 -4.02 21.18
CA GLY A 68 -5.31 -5.27 21.15
C GLY A 68 -5.60 -5.73 22.58
N GLU A 69 -6.81 -6.23 22.83
CA GLU A 69 -7.28 -6.81 24.12
C GLU A 69 -6.51 -8.07 24.58
N ARG A 70 -5.38 -8.33 23.94
CA ARG A 70 -5.23 -9.58 23.27
C ARG A 70 -3.68 -9.89 23.52
N GLU A 71 -3.34 -10.95 24.28
CA GLU A 71 -1.97 -11.31 24.75
C GLU A 71 -1.18 -12.25 23.77
N TYR A 72 -0.67 -11.81 22.59
CA TYR A 72 -0.20 -12.77 21.53
C TYR A 72 1.26 -13.01 21.14
N PHE A 73 1.63 -14.28 21.23
CA PHE A 73 2.29 -14.92 20.11
C PHE A 73 1.33 -14.88 18.89
N SER A 74 1.58 -14.00 17.91
CA SER A 74 0.78 -13.88 16.69
C SER A 74 1.64 -14.01 15.46
N PHE A 75 1.13 -14.73 14.46
CA PHE A 75 1.81 -15.00 13.22
C PHE A 75 0.88 -14.70 12.04
N SER A 76 1.40 -14.08 10.98
CA SER A 76 0.66 -13.89 9.74
C SER A 76 1.60 -13.92 8.53
N ALA A 77 1.16 -14.57 7.46
CA ALA A 77 1.83 -14.57 6.18
C ALA A 77 0.82 -14.26 5.06
N GLY A 78 1.26 -13.50 4.06
CA GLY A 78 0.43 -13.04 2.96
C GLY A 78 1.22 -12.98 1.66
N GLN A 79 0.50 -13.07 0.55
CA GLN A 79 1.03 -12.88 -0.79
C GLN A 79 0.05 -12.06 -1.62
N ASN A 80 0.58 -11.11 -2.39
CA ASN A 80 -0.16 -10.35 -3.38
C ASN A 80 0.44 -10.67 -4.75
N ASN A 81 -0.42 -11.05 -5.69
CA ASN A 81 -0.05 -11.43 -7.05
C ASN A 81 -0.62 -10.41 -8.02
N TRP A 82 0.22 -9.90 -8.92
CA TRP A 82 -0.17 -9.00 -10.01
C TRP A 82 -0.02 -9.67 -11.37
N ILE A 83 -0.62 -9.05 -12.39
CA ILE A 83 -0.81 -9.61 -13.74
C ILE A 83 0.52 -9.93 -14.44
N GLU A 84 1.60 -9.22 -14.13
CA GLU A 84 2.93 -9.40 -14.73
C GLU A 84 3.77 -10.48 -14.03
N GLU A 85 3.12 -11.46 -13.38
CA GLU A 85 3.76 -12.49 -12.53
C GLU A 85 4.59 -11.90 -11.37
N VAL A 86 4.43 -10.60 -11.11
CA VAL A 86 5.03 -9.93 -9.97
C VAL A 86 4.29 -10.35 -8.72
N CYS A 87 5.02 -10.84 -7.72
CA CYS A 87 4.46 -11.15 -6.41
C CYS A 87 5.18 -10.41 -5.29
N LYS A 88 4.42 -9.99 -4.28
CA LYS A 88 4.93 -9.49 -3.00
C LYS A 88 4.54 -10.49 -1.94
N ARG A 89 5.51 -10.98 -1.18
CA ARG A 89 5.29 -11.87 -0.04
C ARG A 89 5.64 -11.14 1.24
N SER A 90 4.87 -11.38 2.28
CA SER A 90 5.06 -10.71 3.55
C SER A 90 4.80 -11.68 4.69
N PHE A 91 5.62 -11.57 5.72
CA PHE A 91 5.62 -12.41 6.90
C PHE A 91 5.75 -11.49 8.10
N VAL A 92 4.95 -11.72 9.13
CA VAL A 92 5.05 -11.00 10.39
C VAL A 92 4.82 -11.96 11.55
N PHE A 93 5.61 -11.71 12.58
CA PHE A 93 5.57 -12.45 13.82
C PHE A 93 5.64 -11.44 14.96
N VAL A 94 4.73 -11.57 15.92
CA VAL A 94 4.56 -10.68 17.06
C VAL A 94 4.60 -11.53 18.32
N LEU A 95 5.30 -11.04 19.34
CA LEU A 95 5.41 -11.65 20.66
C LEU A 95 5.06 -10.61 21.74
N PRO A 96 4.31 -10.94 22.80
CA PRO A 96 3.99 -10.07 23.92
C PRO A 96 4.57 -10.61 25.22
N SER A 97 4.58 -9.75 26.20
CA SER A 97 5.48 -9.82 27.33
C SER A 97 5.13 -10.82 28.43
N HIS A 98 3.98 -11.51 28.42
CA HIS A 98 3.67 -12.48 29.47
C HIS A 98 4.34 -13.86 29.30
N ILE A 99 4.98 -14.16 28.16
CA ILE A 99 5.60 -15.48 27.87
C ILE A 99 7.04 -15.62 28.43
N LEU A 100 7.62 -14.59 29.05
CA LEU A 100 8.92 -14.70 29.76
C LEU A 100 8.79 -14.63 31.29
N THR A 101 7.59 -14.78 31.85
CA THR A 101 7.34 -14.87 33.31
C THR A 101 6.42 -16.02 33.65
#